data_AF-Q95UC6-F1
#
_entry.id   AF-Q95UC6-F1
#
_cell.length_a   1.000
_cell.length_b   1.000
_cell.length_c   1.000
_cell.angle_alpha   90.00
_cell.angle_beta   90.00
_cell.angle_gamma   90.00
#
_symmetry.space_group_name_H-M   'P 1'
#
loop_
_entity.id
_entity.type
_entity.pdbx_description
1 polymer ?
#
loop_
_entity_poly.entity_id
_entity_poly.type
_entity_poly.pdbx_seq_one_letter_code
_entity_poly.pdbx_strand_id
1 'polypeptide(L)'
;ILGITSPNGKKRYIAAAFPSACGKTNLAMMTPSLPGYKIECVGDDIAWMRFDKNGVLRAINPENGFFGVAPGTSRSSNPIAMDTIFKNTMFTNVASTSDGGVFWEGMEKEVSSNVGITDWRGNNG
;
A
#
# COMPACT_ATOMS: atom_id res chain seq x y z
N ILE A 1 10.32 2.68 3.85
CA ILE A 1 11.61 2.01 3.53
C ILE A 1 11.34 0.90 2.52
N LEU A 2 12.06 0.88 1.40
CA LEU A 2 11.95 -0.20 0.40
C LEU A 2 13.33 -0.71 -0.04
N GLY A 3 13.38 -1.99 -0.41
CA GLY A 3 14.51 -2.61 -1.09
C GLY A 3 14.26 -2.65 -2.59
N ILE A 4 15.25 -2.26 -3.38
CA ILE A 4 15.24 -2.33 -4.84
C ILE A 4 16.35 -3.28 -5.28
N THR A 5 15.98 -4.34 -6.01
CA THR A 5 16.94 -5.24 -6.65
C THR A 5 16.95 -4.95 -8.15
N SER A 6 18.14 -4.68 -8.70
CA SER A 6 18.32 -4.45 -10.13
C SER A 6 18.35 -5.78 -10.93
N PRO A 7 18.23 -5.74 -12.27
CA PRO A 7 18.34 -6.94 -13.11
C PRO A 7 19.65 -7.72 -12.93
N ASN A 8 20.71 -7.05 -12.48
CA ASN A 8 22.01 -7.67 -12.21
C ASN A 8 22.10 -8.27 -10.78
N GLY A 9 20.98 -8.36 -10.06
CA GLY A 9 20.91 -8.93 -8.71
C GLY A 9 21.40 -8.02 -7.59
N LYS A 10 21.81 -6.77 -7.88
CA LYS A 10 22.30 -5.84 -6.85
C LYS A 10 21.13 -5.21 -6.11
N LYS A 11 21.04 -5.47 -4.80
CA LYS A 11 20.02 -4.87 -3.91
C LYS A 11 20.53 -3.61 -3.21
N ARG A 12 19.69 -2.58 -3.14
CA ARG A 12 19.90 -1.35 -2.36
C ARG A 12 18.62 -1.01 -1.60
N TYR A 13 18.75 -0.28 -0.49
CA TYR A 13 17.62 0.21 0.30
C TYR A 13 17.48 1.73 0.17
N ILE A 14 16.24 2.20 0.12
CA ILE A 14 15.89 3.62 0.02
C ILE A 14 14.84 3.95 1.09
N ALA A 15 15.02 5.11 1.73
CA ALA A 15 14.00 5.78 2.51
C ALA A 15 13.51 7.00 1.73
N ALA A 16 12.20 7.23 1.72
CA ALA A 16 11.57 8.35 1.01
C ALA A 16 10.59 9.03 1.95
N ALA A 17 10.60 10.37 1.97
CA ALA A 17 9.67 11.17 2.76
C ALA A 17 8.74 11.92 1.79
N PHE A 18 7.46 11.56 1.78
CA PHE A 18 6.41 12.30 1.08
C PHE A 18 5.37 12.78 2.08
N PRO A 19 4.68 13.91 1.83
CA PRO A 19 3.52 14.33 2.61
C PRO A 19 2.43 13.24 2.65
N SER A 20 1.44 13.42 3.53
CA SER A 20 0.31 12.48 3.62
C SER A 20 -0.44 12.37 2.27
N ALA A 21 -0.95 11.16 1.97
CA ALA A 21 -1.65 10.82 0.73
C ALA A 21 -0.87 11.06 -0.57
N CYS A 22 0.45 11.31 -0.53
CA CYS A 22 1.28 11.51 -1.72
C CYS A 22 1.97 10.23 -2.23
N GLY A 23 1.41 9.05 -1.98
CA GLY A 23 1.87 7.80 -2.60
C GLY A 23 3.04 7.07 -1.91
N LYS A 24 3.27 7.28 -0.60
CA LYS A 24 4.28 6.52 0.16
C LYS A 24 4.05 5.01 0.07
N THR A 25 2.84 4.55 0.36
CA THR A 25 2.45 3.13 0.29
C THR A 25 2.56 2.59 -1.12
N ASN A 26 2.13 3.35 -2.14
CA ASN A 26 2.28 2.96 -3.55
C ASN A 26 3.75 2.78 -3.94
N LEU A 27 4.67 3.65 -3.49
CA LEU A 27 6.09 3.47 -3.75
C LEU A 27 6.67 2.27 -2.99
N ALA A 28 6.32 2.11 -1.72
CA ALA A 28 6.86 1.04 -0.87
C ALA A 28 6.41 -0.37 -1.34
N MET A 29 5.23 -0.46 -1.95
CA MET A 29 4.63 -1.71 -2.47
C MET A 29 4.57 -1.76 -3.99
N MET A 30 5.35 -0.93 -4.68
CA MET A 30 5.29 -0.77 -6.13
C MET A 30 5.52 -2.10 -6.86
N THR A 31 4.68 -2.40 -7.85
CA THR A 31 4.98 -3.40 -8.88
C THR A 31 5.76 -2.71 -10.01
N PRO A 32 7.03 -3.04 -10.25
CA PRO A 32 7.85 -2.35 -11.24
C PRO A 32 7.33 -2.57 -12.65
N SER A 33 7.20 -1.49 -13.43
CA SER A 33 6.95 -1.57 -14.87
C SER A 33 8.21 -1.90 -15.68
N LEU A 34 9.39 -1.69 -15.08
CA LEU A 34 10.68 -1.98 -15.71
C LEU A 34 11.07 -3.45 -15.52
N PRO A 35 11.29 -4.22 -16.60
CA PRO A 35 11.67 -5.63 -16.51
C PRO A 35 12.95 -5.87 -15.70
N GLY A 36 12.96 -6.95 -14.93
CA GLY A 36 14.12 -7.39 -14.14
C GLY A 36 14.34 -6.60 -12.84
N TYR A 37 13.59 -5.53 -12.59
CA TYR A 37 13.58 -4.87 -11.28
C TYR A 37 12.61 -5.57 -10.33
N LYS A 38 13.00 -5.64 -9.05
CA LYS A 38 12.15 -6.13 -7.96
C LYS A 38 12.13 -5.11 -6.82
N ILE A 39 10.94 -4.87 -6.28
CA ILE A 39 10.72 -4.02 -5.10
C ILE A 39 10.24 -4.89 -3.96
N GLU A 40 10.74 -4.63 -2.76
CA GLU A 40 10.34 -5.30 -1.53
C GLU A 40 10.09 -4.25 -0.44
N CYS A 41 8.92 -4.30 0.17
CA CYS A 41 8.52 -3.37 1.23
C CYS A 41 9.19 -3.76 2.56
N VAL A 42 9.73 -2.78 3.28
CA VAL A 42 10.14 -2.94 4.70
C VAL A 42 9.18 -2.17 5.62
N GLY A 43 8.68 -1.02 5.17
CA GLY A 43 7.67 -0.21 5.85
C GLY A 43 7.26 0.97 4.98
N ASP A 44 6.11 1.58 5.19
CA ASP A 44 5.58 2.65 4.34
C ASP A 44 5.46 4.02 5.02
N ASP A 45 5.40 4.10 6.35
CA ASP A 45 5.22 5.37 7.06
C ASP A 45 6.43 5.74 7.93
N ILE A 46 6.82 4.90 8.90
CA ILE A 46 7.85 5.26 9.88
C ILE A 46 9.20 4.57 9.60
N ALA A 47 10.28 5.35 9.70
CA ALA A 47 11.66 4.85 9.64
C ALA A 47 12.47 5.37 10.82
N TRP A 48 12.96 4.46 11.67
CA TRP A 48 13.98 4.80 12.67
C TRP A 48 15.35 4.44 12.12
N MET A 49 16.26 5.43 12.09
CA MET A 49 17.55 5.29 11.43
C MET A 49 18.70 5.67 12.33
N ARG A 50 19.80 4.90 12.26
CA ARG A 50 21.03 5.15 13.01
C ARG A 50 22.25 4.61 12.26
N PHE A 51 23.36 5.35 12.30
CA PHE A 51 24.65 4.84 11.79
C PHE A 51 25.17 3.70 12.66
N ASP A 52 25.62 2.62 12.04
CA ASP A 52 26.34 1.54 12.72
C ASP A 52 27.82 1.88 12.91
N LYS A 53 28.57 0.98 13.57
CA LYS A 53 30.01 1.14 13.85
C LYS A 53 30.90 1.27 12.60
N ASN A 54 30.39 0.91 11.43
CA ASN A 54 31.10 0.99 10.15
C ASN A 54 30.66 2.22 9.33
N GLY A 55 29.82 3.10 9.88
CA GLY A 55 29.30 4.28 9.19
C GLY A 55 28.17 3.97 8.21
N VAL A 56 27.55 2.79 8.26
CA VAL A 56 26.39 2.45 7.41
C VAL A 56 25.12 2.90 8.10
N LEU A 57 24.29 3.69 7.42
CA LEU A 57 22.97 4.08 7.93
C LEU A 57 22.03 2.88 7.93
N ARG A 58 21.70 2.36 9.11
CA ARG A 58 20.72 1.27 9.31
C ARG A 58 19.35 1.86 9.57
N ALA A 59 18.33 1.21 9.03
CA ALA A 59 16.93 1.59 9.20
C ALA A 59 16.11 0.38 9.67
N ILE A 60 15.16 0.63 10.56
CA ILE A 60 14.10 -0.32 10.90
C ILE A 60 12.73 0.30 10.63
N ASN A 61 11.76 -0.55 10.30
CA ASN A 61 10.35 -0.21 10.43
C ASN A 61 9.92 -0.60 11.86
N PRO A 62 9.53 0.35 12.72
CA PRO A 62 9.05 0.03 14.06
C PRO A 62 7.58 -0.46 14.08
N GLU A 63 6.89 -0.46 12.95
CA GLU A 63 5.49 -0.83 12.81
C GLU A 63 5.33 -2.33 12.44
N ASN A 64 4.14 -2.88 12.70
CA ASN A 64 3.79 -4.27 12.38
C ASN A 64 2.53 -4.39 11.51
N GLY A 65 2.22 -3.33 10.76
CA GLY A 65 1.06 -3.26 9.88
C GLY A 65 1.16 -2.05 8.97
N PHE A 66 0.10 -1.86 8.17
CA PHE A 66 -0.04 -0.72 7.26
C PHE A 66 -1.32 0.02 7.59
N PHE A 67 -1.24 1.33 7.82
CA PHE A 67 -2.40 2.20 7.99
C PHE A 67 -2.59 3.07 6.75
N GLY A 68 -2.94 2.41 5.65
CA GLY A 68 -3.04 3.01 4.33
C GLY A 68 -4.34 3.77 4.07
N VAL A 69 -4.26 4.76 3.18
CA VAL A 69 -5.45 5.45 2.65
C VAL A 69 -6.12 4.55 1.62
N ALA A 70 -7.39 4.21 1.83
CA ALA A 70 -8.13 3.35 0.91
C ALA A 70 -8.48 4.04 -0.42
N PRO A 71 -9.10 5.24 -0.46
CA PRO A 71 -9.46 5.91 -1.71
C PRO A 71 -8.29 6.02 -2.71
N GLY A 72 -8.55 5.65 -3.97
CA GLY A 72 -7.55 5.57 -5.03
C GLY A 72 -6.73 4.26 -5.09
N THR A 73 -6.85 3.38 -4.09
CA THR A 73 -6.25 2.04 -4.10
C THR A 73 -7.10 1.10 -4.96
N SER A 74 -6.48 0.43 -5.92
CA SER A 74 -7.15 -0.52 -6.81
C SER A 74 -6.13 -1.53 -7.33
N ARG A 75 -6.58 -2.60 -8.00
CA ARG A 75 -5.69 -3.55 -8.67
C ARG A 75 -4.82 -2.91 -9.75
N SER A 76 -5.25 -1.78 -10.33
CA SER A 76 -4.45 -1.05 -11.32
C SER A 76 -3.41 -0.12 -10.67
N SER A 77 -3.71 0.45 -9.50
CA SER A 77 -2.81 1.40 -8.83
C SER A 77 -1.85 0.74 -7.84
N ASN A 78 -2.31 -0.27 -7.09
CA ASN A 78 -1.52 -1.00 -6.11
C ASN A 78 -2.08 -2.42 -5.88
N PRO A 79 -1.79 -3.37 -6.77
CA PRO A 79 -2.26 -4.76 -6.64
C PRO A 79 -1.75 -5.45 -5.37
N ILE A 80 -0.55 -5.08 -4.90
CA ILE A 80 0.04 -5.65 -3.67
C ILE A 80 -0.76 -5.23 -2.44
N ALA A 81 -1.21 -3.98 -2.36
CA ALA A 81 -2.11 -3.53 -1.30
C ALA A 81 -3.45 -4.28 -1.36
N MET A 82 -4.03 -4.43 -2.55
CA MET A 82 -5.30 -5.17 -2.71
C MET A 82 -5.17 -6.61 -2.21
N ASP A 83 -4.11 -7.33 -2.59
CA ASP A 83 -3.91 -8.71 -2.13
C ASP A 83 -3.61 -8.80 -0.62
N THR A 84 -3.12 -7.73 -0.01
CA THR A 84 -2.82 -7.65 1.44
C THR A 84 -4.09 -7.45 2.28
N ILE A 85 -5.03 -6.61 1.83
CA ILE A 85 -6.13 -6.10 2.67
C ILE A 85 -7.38 -7.01 2.71
N PHE A 86 -7.53 -8.00 1.82
CA PHE A 86 -8.74 -8.83 1.79
C PHE A 86 -8.78 -9.98 2.81
N LYS A 87 -7.82 -10.04 3.74
CA LYS A 87 -7.84 -10.97 4.88
C LYS A 87 -7.27 -10.30 6.12
N ASN A 88 -7.86 -10.57 7.29
CA ASN A 88 -7.37 -10.09 8.61
C ASN A 88 -7.15 -8.56 8.69
N THR A 89 -7.98 -7.79 8.01
CA THR A 89 -7.86 -6.32 7.93
C THR A 89 -9.13 -5.68 8.48
N MET A 90 -8.95 -4.59 9.22
CA MET A 90 -10.04 -3.72 9.64
C MET A 90 -10.11 -2.50 8.71
N PHE A 91 -11.29 -2.27 8.15
CA PHE A 91 -11.56 -1.07 7.35
C PHE A 91 -12.30 -0.04 8.21
N THR A 92 -11.99 1.24 8.03
CA THR A 92 -12.63 2.36 8.75
C THR A 92 -13.09 3.41 7.76
N ASN A 93 -14.36 3.84 7.85
CA ASN A 93 -14.98 4.86 6.99
C ASN A 93 -14.91 4.57 5.48
N VAL A 94 -15.02 3.30 5.08
CA VAL A 94 -15.24 2.89 3.68
C VAL A 94 -16.72 2.55 3.46
N ALA A 95 -17.16 2.53 2.21
CA ALA A 95 -18.48 2.02 1.87
C ALA A 95 -18.50 0.48 1.99
N SER A 96 -19.69 -0.08 2.21
CA SER A 96 -19.92 -1.53 2.22
C SER A 96 -20.78 -1.94 1.03
N THR A 97 -20.55 -3.14 0.51
CA THR A 97 -21.31 -3.69 -0.61
C THR A 97 -22.31 -4.73 -0.14
N SER A 98 -23.44 -4.87 -0.86
CA SER A 98 -24.53 -5.78 -0.48
C SER A 98 -24.15 -7.26 -0.42
N ASP A 99 -23.04 -7.65 -1.03
CA ASP A 99 -22.44 -8.99 -1.00
C ASP A 99 -21.40 -9.19 0.12
N GLY A 100 -21.26 -8.22 1.03
CA GLY A 100 -20.38 -8.31 2.20
C GLY A 100 -18.95 -7.82 1.98
N GLY A 101 -18.68 -7.16 0.86
CA GLY A 101 -17.41 -6.51 0.55
C GLY A 101 -17.34 -5.04 0.99
N VAL A 102 -16.32 -4.37 0.46
CA VAL A 102 -16.01 -2.95 0.72
C VAL A 102 -15.86 -2.20 -0.58
N PHE A 103 -16.09 -0.89 -0.55
CA PHE A 103 -15.96 0.00 -1.70
C PHE A 103 -15.39 1.37 -1.28
N TRP A 104 -14.65 1.99 -2.20
CA TRP A 104 -14.21 3.37 -2.14
C TRP A 104 -13.97 3.88 -3.57
N GLU A 105 -13.82 5.19 -3.71
CA GLU A 105 -13.56 5.85 -4.99
C GLU A 105 -12.27 5.32 -5.63
N GLY A 106 -12.36 4.87 -6.89
CA GLY A 106 -11.26 4.22 -7.63
C GLY A 106 -11.45 2.70 -7.82
N MET A 107 -12.44 2.08 -7.19
CA MET A 107 -12.80 0.66 -7.36
C MET A 107 -13.95 0.42 -8.36
N GLU A 108 -14.37 1.41 -9.14
CA GLU A 108 -15.57 1.33 -9.99
C GLU A 108 -15.48 0.23 -11.07
N LYS A 109 -14.26 -0.21 -11.41
CA LYS A 109 -14.01 -1.31 -12.35
C LYS A 109 -13.91 -2.69 -11.67
N GLU A 110 -13.91 -2.74 -10.35
CA GLU A 110 -13.73 -3.96 -9.55
C GLU A 110 -15.05 -4.46 -8.94
N VAL A 111 -16.02 -3.56 -8.74
CA VAL A 111 -17.35 -3.90 -8.23
C VAL A 111 -18.34 -4.00 -9.39
N SER A 112 -19.14 -5.06 -9.37
CA SER A 112 -20.16 -5.29 -10.39
C SER A 112 -21.33 -4.31 -10.24
N SER A 113 -21.90 -3.85 -11.36
CA SER A 113 -22.98 -2.85 -11.38
C SER A 113 -24.31 -3.31 -10.78
N ASN A 114 -24.44 -4.61 -10.49
CA ASN A 114 -25.62 -5.20 -9.84
C ASN A 114 -25.50 -5.31 -8.32
N VAL A 115 -24.42 -4.79 -7.73
CA VAL A 115 -24.17 -4.80 -6.28
C VAL A 115 -24.54 -3.45 -5.69
N GLY A 116 -25.37 -3.46 -4.66
CA GLY A 116 -25.75 -2.23 -3.95
C GLY A 116 -24.61 -1.71 -3.06
N ILE A 117 -24.51 -0.40 -2.90
CA ILE A 117 -23.45 0.25 -2.12
C ILE A 117 -24.09 1.10 -1.02
N THR A 118 -23.67 0.86 0.23
CA THR A 118 -24.02 1.72 1.38
C THR A 118 -22.80 2.54 1.75
N ASP A 119 -22.93 3.87 1.75
CA ASP A 119 -21.86 4.80 2.06
C ASP A 119 -21.38 4.70 3.53
N TRP A 120 -20.27 5.34 3.85
CA TRP A 120 -19.69 5.33 5.20
C TRP A 120 -20.55 6.01 6.27
N ARG A 121 -21.61 6.73 5.88
CA ARG A 121 -22.61 7.37 6.76
C ARG A 121 -23.87 6.52 6.93
N GLY A 122 -23.99 5.41 6.21
CA GLY A 122 -25.16 4.53 6.26
C GLY A 122 -26.26 4.87 5.25
N ASN A 123 -26.00 5.72 4.25
CA ASN A 123 -26.96 6.00 3.18
C ASN A 123 -26.80 4.98 2.04
N ASN A 124 -27.93 4.55 1.47
CA ASN A 124 -27.94 3.63 0.33
C ASN A 124 -27.90 4.42 -0.98
N GLY A 125 -27.00 4.01 -1.88
CA GLY A 125 -26.90 4.49 -3.27
C GLY A 125 -27.26 3.40 -4.27
#